data_AF-A0A6N7NMK4-F1
#
_entry.id   AF-A0A6N7NMK4-F1
#
_cell.length_a   1.000
_cell.length_b   1.000
_cell.length_c   1.000
_cell.angle_alpha   90.00
_cell.angle_beta   90.00
_cell.angle_gamma   90.00
#
_symmetry.space_group_name_H-M   'P 1'
#
loop_
_entity.id
_entity.type
_entity.pdbx_description
1 polymer ?
#
loop_
_entity_poly.entity_id
_entity_poly.type
_entity_poly.pdbx_seq_one_letter_code
_entity_poly.pdbx_strand_id
1 'polypeptide(L)'
;MEGQKMWQFKEVRAANVRQAKRYAERWCAARLYPDLPLRQAVARLTDSTPTQPPPPLPGLPPTREQQQQARRLAEAGTVELARIKEALEPRRPAKETKPRTKDPMKMWVRTGAVRLSGGLAHGKRGL
;
A
#
# COMPACT_ATOMS: atom_id res chain seq x y z
N MET A 1 7.33 40.16 -21.32
CA MET A 1 6.48 38.96 -21.48
C MET A 1 6.27 38.37 -20.11
N GLU A 2 5.08 38.57 -19.54
CA GLU A 2 4.73 37.93 -18.27
C GLU A 2 4.68 36.42 -18.50
N GLY A 3 5.61 35.68 -17.86
CA GLY A 3 5.68 34.23 -17.95
C GLY A 3 4.33 33.62 -17.57
N GLN A 4 3.82 32.74 -18.42
CA GLN A 4 2.55 32.05 -18.18
C GLN A 4 2.59 31.33 -16.82
N LYS A 5 1.89 31.86 -15.81
CA LYS A 5 1.83 31.28 -14.45
C LYS A 5 1.43 29.81 -14.52
N MET A 6 2.13 28.91 -13.82
CA MET A 6 1.88 27.45 -13.89
C MET A 6 0.47 27.03 -13.43
N TRP A 7 -0.22 27.89 -12.67
CA TRP A 7 -1.49 27.62 -11.98
C TRP A 7 -2.75 28.07 -12.75
N GLN A 8 -2.62 28.50 -14.00
CA GLN A 8 -3.78 28.90 -14.80
C GLN A 8 -4.54 27.65 -15.28
N PHE A 9 -5.86 27.63 -15.16
CA PHE A 9 -6.70 26.61 -15.80
C PHE A 9 -7.17 27.08 -17.17
N LYS A 10 -7.40 26.15 -18.10
CA LYS A 10 -7.94 26.45 -19.43
C LYS A 10 -9.07 25.48 -19.76
N GLU A 11 -10.27 26.03 -19.94
CA GLU A 11 -11.42 25.27 -20.41
C GLU A 11 -11.54 25.37 -21.93
N VAL A 12 -11.72 24.23 -22.60
CA VAL A 12 -11.90 24.15 -24.06
C VAL A 12 -12.97 23.11 -24.34
N ARG A 13 -13.97 23.47 -25.15
CA ARG A 13 -14.94 22.50 -25.64
C ARG A 13 -14.26 21.54 -26.62
N ALA A 14 -14.48 20.24 -26.42
CA ALA A 14 -14.00 19.19 -27.30
C ALA A 14 -15.18 18.34 -27.76
N ALA A 15 -15.17 17.91 -29.02
CA ALA A 15 -16.20 17.04 -29.60
C ALA A 15 -16.10 15.60 -29.07
N ASN A 16 -14.92 15.17 -28.61
CA ASN A 16 -14.70 13.84 -28.03
C ASN A 16 -13.48 13.82 -27.09
N VAL A 17 -13.33 12.72 -26.34
CA VAL A 17 -12.26 12.51 -25.36
C VAL A 17 -10.86 12.52 -25.99
N ARG A 18 -10.70 11.97 -27.21
CA ARG A 18 -9.40 11.97 -27.91
C ARG A 18 -8.95 13.39 -28.25
N GLN A 19 -9.89 14.24 -28.66
CA GLN A 19 -9.62 15.65 -28.94
C GLN A 19 -9.31 16.42 -27.64
N ALA A 20 -10.07 16.17 -26.57
CA ALA A 20 -9.80 16.76 -25.26
C ALA A 20 -8.37 16.43 -24.78
N LYS A 21 -7.96 15.16 -24.92
CA LYS A 21 -6.60 14.72 -24.59
C LYS A 21 -5.53 15.47 -25.39
N ARG A 22 -5.69 15.58 -26.71
CA ARG A 22 -4.75 16.33 -27.56
C ARG A 22 -4.65 17.80 -27.18
N TYR A 23 -5.76 18.43 -26.79
CA TYR A 23 -5.72 19.81 -26.30
C TYR A 23 -4.97 19.93 -24.97
N ALA A 24 -5.22 19.01 -24.03
CA ALA A 24 -4.49 18.98 -22.76
C ALA A 24 -2.99 18.78 -22.99
N GLU A 25 -2.59 17.80 -23.80
CA GLU A 25 -1.18 17.54 -24.13
C GLU A 25 -0.50 18.77 -24.74
N ARG A 26 -1.11 19.41 -25.74
CA ARG A 26 -0.55 20.61 -26.38
C ARG A 26 -0.45 21.78 -25.42
N TRP A 27 -1.44 21.95 -24.56
CA TRP A 27 -1.45 23.03 -23.57
C TRP A 27 -0.37 22.83 -22.49
N CYS A 28 -0.23 21.61 -21.98
CA CYS A 28 0.85 21.26 -21.04
C CYS A 28 2.22 21.40 -21.70
N ALA A 29 2.40 20.90 -22.93
CA ALA A 29 3.67 20.95 -23.64
C ALA A 29 4.17 22.39 -23.87
N ALA A 30 3.27 23.31 -24.27
CA ALA A 30 3.61 24.71 -24.48
C ALA A 30 4.08 25.43 -23.20
N ARG A 31 3.66 24.95 -22.03
CA ARG A 31 4.06 25.53 -20.73
C ARG A 31 5.29 24.88 -20.14
N LEU A 32 5.42 23.56 -20.24
CA LEU A 32 6.53 22.81 -19.65
C LEU A 32 7.83 22.96 -20.46
N TYR A 33 7.71 23.14 -21.78
CA TYR A 33 8.87 23.24 -22.68
C TYR A 33 8.75 24.49 -23.56
N PRO A 34 8.84 25.71 -23.01
CA PRO A 34 8.64 26.96 -23.76
C PRO A 34 9.70 27.17 -24.85
N ASP A 35 10.91 26.63 -24.65
CA ASP A 35 12.03 26.78 -25.58
C ASP A 35 12.04 25.75 -26.72
N LEU A 36 11.13 24.76 -26.67
CA LEU A 36 11.03 23.72 -27.70
C LEU A 36 9.86 24.00 -28.64
N PRO A 37 9.99 23.67 -29.94
CA PRO A 37 8.87 23.75 -30.86
C PRO A 37 7.78 22.77 -30.41
N LEU A 38 6.51 23.21 -30.48
CA LEU A 38 5.37 22.49 -29.87
C LEU A 38 5.28 21.01 -30.26
N ARG A 39 5.64 20.65 -31.51
CA ARG A 39 5.70 19.25 -31.94
C ARG A 39 6.69 18.43 -31.11
N GLN A 40 7.90 18.96 -30.88
CA GLN A 40 8.92 18.28 -30.08
C GLN A 40 8.57 18.28 -28.60
N ALA A 41 7.99 19.39 -28.10
CA ALA A 41 7.51 19.47 -26.73
C ALA A 41 6.42 18.43 -26.43
N VAL A 42 5.44 18.28 -27.32
CA VAL A 42 4.42 17.23 -27.20
C VAL A 42 5.07 15.85 -27.28
N ALA A 43 5.97 15.63 -28.25
CA ALA A 43 6.67 14.35 -28.38
C ALA A 43 7.39 13.97 -27.08
N ARG A 44 8.16 14.89 -26.49
CA ARG A 44 8.85 14.69 -25.19
C ARG A 44 7.87 14.48 -24.03
N LEU A 45 6.74 15.20 -24.02
CA LEU A 45 5.73 15.07 -22.96
C LEU A 45 5.01 13.71 -23.02
N THR A 46 4.73 13.22 -24.22
CA THR A 46 4.03 11.94 -24.43
C THR A 46 4.97 10.74 -24.53
N ASP A 47 6.28 11.01 -24.61
CA ASP A 47 7.29 9.97 -24.65
C ASP A 47 7.20 9.15 -23.35
N SER A 48 6.71 7.93 -23.50
CA SER A 48 6.56 6.98 -22.40
C SER A 48 7.82 6.13 -22.23
N THR A 49 8.89 6.44 -22.98
CA THR A 49 10.20 5.83 -22.77
C THR A 49 10.58 6.07 -21.32
N PRO A 50 10.71 5.00 -20.50
CA PRO A 50 11.16 5.15 -19.13
C PRO A 50 12.48 5.91 -19.18
N THR A 51 12.53 7.06 -18.50
CA THR A 51 13.79 7.80 -18.36
C THR A 51 14.76 6.85 -17.69
N GLN A 52 15.63 6.23 -18.49
CA GLN A 52 16.61 5.31 -17.96
C GLN A 52 17.46 6.17 -17.02
N PRO A 53 17.49 5.88 -15.71
CA PRO A 53 18.38 6.61 -14.83
C PRO A 53 19.78 6.47 -15.43
N PRO A 54 20.58 7.56 -15.42
CA PRO A 54 21.95 7.47 -15.89
C PRO A 54 22.61 6.25 -15.20
N PRO A 55 23.40 5.46 -15.95
CA PRO A 55 24.06 4.30 -15.36
C PRO A 55 24.81 4.76 -14.11
N PRO A 56 24.76 4.00 -13.00
CA PRO A 56 25.45 4.38 -11.79
C PRO A 56 26.91 4.66 -12.14
N LEU A 57 27.39 5.86 -11.77
CA LEU A 57 28.77 6.24 -12.00
C LEU A 57 29.68 5.12 -11.46
N PRO A 58 30.74 4.73 -12.18
CA PRO A 58 31.67 3.73 -11.68
C PRO A 58 32.18 4.19 -10.31
N GLY A 59 31.79 3.45 -9.28
CA GLY A 59 32.03 3.83 -7.90
C GLY A 59 33.52 3.88 -7.61
N LEU A 60 34.00 5.00 -7.07
CA LEU A 60 35.32 5.06 -6.47
C LEU A 60 35.40 4.02 -5.34
N PRO A 61 36.53 3.31 -5.19
CA PRO A 61 36.70 2.43 -4.05
C PRO A 61 36.50 3.22 -2.75
N PRO A 62 35.73 2.70 -1.78
CA PRO A 62 35.39 3.44 -0.58
C PRO A 62 36.66 3.84 0.16
N THR A 63 36.75 5.12 0.49
CA THR A 63 37.85 5.67 1.27
C THR A 63 37.93 5.03 2.65
N ARG A 64 39.11 5.03 3.28
CA ARG A 64 39.31 4.43 4.62
C ARG A 64 38.31 4.99 5.66
N GLU A 65 38.00 6.28 5.57
CA GLU A 65 37.03 6.93 6.46
C GLU A 65 35.60 6.42 6.22
N GLN A 66 35.19 6.22 4.97
CA GLN A 66 33.91 5.60 4.64
C GLN A 66 33.84 4.16 5.14
N GLN A 67 34.94 3.41 5.06
CA GLN A 67 35.00 2.05 5.61
C GLN A 67 34.91 2.07 7.14
N GLN A 68 35.57 3.02 7.81
CA GLN A 68 35.50 3.19 9.26
C GLN A 68 34.07 3.57 9.69
N GLN A 69 33.42 4.46 8.95
CA GLN A 69 32.03 4.88 9.21
C GLN A 69 31.06 3.74 8.97
N ALA A 70 31.23 2.95 7.91
CA ALA A 70 30.43 1.76 7.65
C ALA A 70 30.57 0.72 8.78
N ARG A 71 31.80 0.53 9.32
CA ARG A 71 32.03 -0.32 10.49
C ARG A 71 31.30 0.19 11.73
N ARG A 72 31.42 1.50 12.04
CA ARG A 72 30.71 2.12 13.18
C ARG A 72 29.19 1.99 13.06
N LEU A 73 28.65 2.18 11.86
CA LEU A 73 27.22 2.01 11.59
C LEU A 73 26.78 0.54 11.73
N ALA A 74 27.57 -0.40 11.22
CA ALA A 74 27.30 -1.83 11.38
C ALA A 74 27.32 -2.25 12.86
N GLU A 75 28.31 -1.79 13.62
CA GLU A 75 28.44 -2.03 15.06
C GLU A 75 27.26 -1.45 15.84
N ALA A 76 26.90 -0.19 15.60
CA ALA A 76 25.76 0.46 16.24
C ALA A 76 24.41 -0.19 15.89
N GLY A 77 24.27 -0.72 14.67
CA GLY A 77 23.03 -1.34 14.19
C GLY A 77 22.80 -2.78 14.65
N THR A 78 23.82 -3.47 15.20
CA THR A 78 23.72 -4.91 15.52
C THR A 78 22.61 -5.26 16.52
N VAL A 79 22.49 -4.51 17.60
CA VAL A 79 21.50 -4.76 18.66
C VAL A 79 20.07 -4.49 18.17
N GLU A 80 19.90 -3.42 17.40
CA GLU A 80 18.58 -3.04 16.90
C GLU A 80 18.12 -3.98 15.78
N LEU A 81 19.03 -4.44 14.92
CA LEU A 81 18.73 -5.47 13.92
C LEU A 81 18.35 -6.81 14.57
N ALA A 82 18.98 -7.19 15.68
CA ALA A 82 18.61 -8.40 16.43
C ALA A 82 17.18 -8.30 17.00
N ARG A 83 16.81 -7.14 17.56
CA ARG A 83 15.45 -6.89 18.06
C ARG A 83 14.41 -6.86 16.95
N ILE A 84 14.71 -6.20 15.84
CA ILE A 84 13.84 -6.17 14.65
C ILE A 84 13.66 -7.59 14.12
N LYS A 85 14.73 -8.37 14.04
CA LYS A 85 14.66 -9.77 13.60
C LYS A 85 13.79 -10.60 14.56
N GLU A 86 13.97 -10.47 15.87
CA GLU A 86 13.14 -11.15 16.87
C GLU A 86 11.66 -10.76 16.79
N ALA A 87 11.36 -9.48 16.54
CA ALA A 87 9.99 -8.99 16.38
C ALA A 87 9.35 -9.43 15.06
N LEU A 88 10.17 -9.65 14.02
CA LEU A 88 9.75 -10.12 12.70
C LEU A 88 9.76 -11.66 12.58
N GLU A 89 10.32 -12.39 13.55
CA GLU A 89 10.20 -13.85 13.59
C GLU A 89 8.71 -14.22 13.62
N PRO A 90 8.22 -15.00 12.64
CA PRO A 90 6.80 -15.32 12.56
C PRO A 90 6.39 -16.04 13.84
N ARG A 91 5.42 -15.43 14.55
CA ARG A 91 4.85 -15.92 15.80
C ARG A 91 4.53 -17.40 15.65
N ARG A 92 5.31 -18.26 16.32
CA ARG A 92 5.02 -19.70 16.39
C ARG A 92 3.58 -19.86 16.87
N PRO A 93 2.71 -20.60 16.16
CA PRO A 93 1.36 -20.84 16.65
C PRO A 93 1.48 -21.54 18.01
N ALA A 94 0.77 -21.00 19.01
CA ALA A 94 0.68 -21.63 20.31
C ALA A 94 0.25 -23.08 20.11
N LYS A 95 1.01 -24.04 20.67
CA LYS A 95 0.69 -25.46 20.65
C LYS A 95 -0.80 -25.62 20.89
N GLU A 96 -1.48 -26.29 19.97
CA GLU A 96 -2.90 -26.60 20.04
C GLU A 96 -3.24 -27.15 21.44
N THR A 97 -3.77 -26.30 22.31
CA THR A 97 -4.47 -26.77 23.50
C THR A 97 -5.77 -27.33 22.97
N LYS A 98 -5.79 -28.63 22.68
CA LYS A 98 -7.01 -29.37 22.33
C LYS A 98 -8.13 -28.91 23.26
N PRO A 99 -9.30 -28.50 22.74
CA PRO A 99 -10.41 -28.17 23.60
C PRO A 99 -10.76 -29.42 24.41
N ARG A 100 -10.80 -29.27 25.75
CA ARG A 100 -11.23 -30.30 26.70
C ARG A 100 -12.53 -30.92 26.17
N THR A 101 -12.49 -32.17 25.71
CA THR A 101 -13.67 -32.91 25.27
C THR A 101 -14.69 -32.90 26.40
N LYS A 102 -15.76 -32.13 26.25
CA LYS A 102 -16.89 -32.17 27.19
C LYS A 102 -17.57 -33.52 26.98
N ASP A 103 -17.56 -34.31 28.05
CA ASP A 103 -18.07 -35.67 28.08
C ASP A 103 -19.51 -35.74 27.51
N PRO A 104 -19.78 -36.56 26.47
CA PRO A 104 -21.11 -36.71 25.89
C PRO A 104 -22.17 -37.15 26.92
N MET A 105 -21.76 -37.79 28.02
CA MET A 105 -22.65 -38.18 29.13
C MET A 105 -23.33 -36.96 29.78
N LYS A 106 -22.65 -35.80 29.84
CA LYS A 106 -23.23 -34.57 30.44
C LYS A 106 -24.28 -33.90 29.55
N MET A 107 -24.28 -34.17 28.25
CA MET A 107 -25.33 -33.70 27.35
C MET A 107 -26.64 -34.46 27.59
N TRP A 108 -26.56 -35.78 27.78
CA TRP A 108 -27.74 -36.63 28.00
C TRP A 108 -28.47 -36.29 29.30
N VAL A 109 -27.73 -36.03 30.39
CA VAL A 109 -28.31 -35.64 31.67
C VAL A 109 -29.06 -34.30 31.57
N ARG A 110 -28.56 -33.34 30.78
CA ARG A 110 -29.26 -32.07 30.55
C ARG A 110 -30.52 -32.24 29.70
N THR A 111 -30.47 -33.06 28.65
CA THR A 111 -31.65 -33.30 27.81
C THR A 111 -32.74 -34.07 28.56
N GLY A 112 -32.37 -35.01 29.44
CA GLY A 112 -33.30 -35.71 30.32
C GLY A 112 -33.96 -34.78 31.34
N ALA A 113 -33.20 -33.84 31.91
CA ALA A 113 -33.74 -32.86 32.85
C ALA A 113 -34.73 -31.88 32.19
N VAL A 114 -34.45 -31.39 30.97
CA VAL A 114 -35.34 -30.45 30.26
C VAL A 114 -36.67 -31.10 29.86
N ARG A 115 -36.69 -32.41 29.58
CA ARG A 115 -37.93 -33.13 29.21
C ARG A 115 -38.88 -33.33 30.40
N LEU A 116 -38.39 -33.31 31.64
CA LEU A 116 -39.19 -33.53 32.84
C LEU A 116 -39.70 -32.21 33.47
N SER A 117 -39.19 -31.04 33.04
CA SER A 117 -39.54 -29.74 33.63
C SER A 117 -40.53 -28.89 32.81
N GLY A 118 -41.01 -29.39 31.66
CA GLY A 118 -41.84 -28.62 30.72
C GLY A 118 -43.36 -28.84 30.81
N GLY A 119 -43.86 -29.45 31.88
CA GLY A 119 -45.29 -29.66 32.09
C GLY A 119 -45.87 -28.70 33.12
N LEU A 120 -46.26 -27.48 32.72
CA LEU A 120 -47.44 -26.75 33.23
C LEU A 120 -47.60 -25.37 32.54
N ALA A 121 -48.84 -25.14 32.10
CA ALA A 121 -49.56 -23.86 32.06
C ALA A 121 -49.26 -22.79 30.97
N HIS A 122 -50.35 -22.55 30.21
CA HIS A 122 -50.94 -21.25 29.85
C HIS A 122 -50.16 -20.36 28.85
N GLY A 123 -50.78 -19.70 27.86
CA GLY A 123 -52.18 -19.49 27.54
C GLY A 123 -52.33 -18.15 26.80
N LYS A 124 -53.15 -18.14 25.75
CA LYS A 124 -53.96 -17.02 25.23
C LYS A 124 -53.31 -15.77 24.56
N ARG A 125 -53.86 -15.52 23.36
CA ARG A 125 -54.14 -14.25 22.64
C ARG A 125 -52.96 -13.63 21.87
N GLY A 126 -53.14 -13.14 20.64
CA GLY A 126 -54.35 -13.01 19.83
C GLY A 126 -54.10 -12.19 18.57
N LEU A 127 -55.12 -12.25 17.70
CA LEU A 127 -55.40 -11.50 16.46
C LEU A 127 -54.47 -11.75 15.27
#